data_AF-A0A1I8AZQ9-F1
#
_entry.id   AF-A0A1I8AZQ9-F1
#
_cell.length_a   1.000
_cell.length_b   1.000
_cell.length_c   1.000
_cell.angle_alpha   90.00
_cell.angle_beta   90.00
_cell.angle_gamma   90.00
#
_symmetry.space_group_name_H-M   'P 1'
#
loop_
_entity.id
_entity.type
_entity.pdbx_description
1 polymer ?
#
loop_
_entity_poly.entity_id
_entity_poly.type
_entity_poly.pdbx_seq_one_letter_code
_entity_poly.pdbx_strand_id
1 'polypeptide(L)'
;MFNNLPLESKLDIFKHLNIEQLTSVRQTNYYFNALIGRYEGELARKKFDKIVIYIETSKDNSNMVNYIKFTCYCWPTFNLSERAEFIRREQSFYGLIPSMFSHYQLSNIHNPKVKFSISYLECYELIYRFEIRRMS
;
A
#
# COMPACT_ATOMS: atom_id res chain seq x y z
N MET A 1 0.77 -12.69 28.10
CA MET A 1 0.44 -13.84 27.22
C MET A 1 0.91 -13.64 25.79
N PHE A 2 0.73 -12.46 25.18
CA PHE A 2 1.13 -12.17 23.78
C PHE A 2 2.64 -12.34 23.49
N ASN A 3 3.51 -12.03 24.45
CA ASN A 3 4.97 -12.15 24.27
C ASN A 3 5.46 -13.59 24.07
N ASN A 4 4.68 -14.58 24.52
CA ASN A 4 5.04 -16.00 24.45
C ASN A 4 4.57 -16.67 23.16
N LEU A 5 3.88 -15.92 22.28
CA LEU A 5 3.48 -16.44 20.97
C LEU A 5 4.70 -16.57 20.04
N PRO A 6 4.70 -17.56 19.15
CA PRO A 6 5.63 -17.62 18.03
C PRO A 6 5.60 -16.34 17.20
N LEU A 7 6.71 -16.05 16.52
CA LEU A 7 6.87 -14.84 15.71
C LEU A 7 5.80 -14.75 14.63
N GLU A 8 5.52 -15.85 13.95
CA GLU A 8 4.56 -15.98 12.87
C GLU A 8 3.14 -15.66 13.36
N SER A 9 2.77 -16.17 14.53
CA SER A 9 1.48 -15.90 15.15
C SER A 9 1.32 -14.42 15.54
N LYS A 10 2.39 -13.78 16.03
CA LYS A 10 2.39 -12.33 16.32
C LYS A 10 2.18 -11.51 15.05
N LEU A 11 2.90 -11.85 13.98
CA LEU A 11 2.76 -11.19 12.68
C LEU A 11 1.36 -11.39 12.10
N ASP A 12 0.78 -12.59 12.22
CA ASP A 12 -0.58 -12.86 11.76
C ASP A 12 -1.63 -12.03 12.48
N ILE A 13 -1.47 -11.81 13.79
CA ILE A 13 -2.35 -10.90 14.53
C ILE A 13 -2.16 -9.46 14.05
N PHE A 14 -0.92 -8.98 13.91
CA PHE A 14 -0.64 -7.61 13.47
C PHE A 14 -1.20 -7.28 12.08
N LYS A 15 -1.29 -8.26 11.17
CA LYS A 15 -1.88 -8.09 9.84
C LYS A 15 -3.37 -7.73 9.87
N HIS A 16 -4.06 -7.97 10.98
CA HIS A 16 -5.49 -7.69 11.14
C HIS A 16 -5.77 -6.37 11.87
N LEU A 17 -4.74 -5.70 12.39
CA LEU A 17 -4.89 -4.44 13.11
C LEU A 17 -4.97 -3.23 12.15
N ASN A 18 -5.82 -2.27 12.49
CA ASN A 18 -5.88 -0.98 11.80
C ASN A 18 -4.69 -0.07 12.20
N ILE A 19 -4.57 1.12 11.59
CA ILE A 19 -3.38 1.98 11.80
C ILE A 19 -3.30 2.58 13.20
N GLU A 20 -4.44 2.90 13.81
CA GLU A 20 -4.50 3.43 15.18
C GLU A 20 -4.11 2.35 16.19
N GLN A 21 -4.62 1.13 15.99
CA GLN A 21 -4.30 -0.04 16.79
C GLN A 21 -2.82 -0.42 16.67
N LEU A 22 -2.25 -0.43 15.47
CA LEU A 22 -0.81 -0.66 15.27
C LEU A 22 0.03 0.40 15.95
N THR A 23 -0.34 1.67 15.83
CA THR A 23 0.36 2.78 16.49
C THR A 23 0.33 2.62 18.02
N SER A 24 -0.82 2.23 18.58
CA SER A 24 -0.94 1.93 20.01
C SER A 24 -0.03 0.76 20.42
N VAL A 25 0.01 -0.33 19.64
CA VAL A 25 0.91 -1.47 19.91
C VAL A 25 2.38 -1.05 19.85
N ARG A 26 2.78 -0.18 18.91
CA ARG A 26 4.16 0.35 18.87
C ARG A 26 4.51 1.11 20.14
N GLN A 27 3.58 1.89 20.70
CA GLN A 27 3.82 2.71 21.89
C GLN A 27 3.86 1.90 23.19
N THR A 28 3.26 0.72 23.22
CA THR A 28 3.18 -0.11 24.44
C THR A 28 4.48 -0.85 24.77
N ASN A 29 5.32 -1.19 23.79
CA ASN A 29 6.54 -1.94 24.04
C ASN A 29 7.62 -1.71 22.98
N TYR A 30 8.86 -1.46 23.41
CA TYR A 30 10.01 -1.31 22.53
C TYR A 30 10.24 -2.52 21.60
N TYR A 31 10.03 -3.74 22.12
CA TYR A 31 10.08 -4.97 21.32
C TYR A 31 9.07 -4.95 20.18
N PHE A 32 7.82 -4.53 20.43
CA PHE A 32 6.81 -4.44 19.39
C PHE A 32 7.06 -3.30 18.43
N ASN A 33 7.60 -2.17 18.88
CA ASN A 33 8.02 -1.10 17.98
C ASN A 33 9.13 -1.58 17.02
N ALA A 34 10.15 -2.27 17.54
CA ALA A 34 11.23 -2.83 16.73
C ALA A 34 10.73 -3.95 15.81
N LEU A 35 9.84 -4.82 16.30
CA LEU A 35 9.24 -5.90 15.52
C LEU A 35 8.35 -5.37 14.40
N ILE A 36 7.44 -4.44 14.70
CA ILE A 36 6.59 -3.80 13.70
C ILE A 36 7.46 -3.04 12.71
N GLY A 37 8.49 -2.29 13.14
CA GLY A 37 9.42 -1.62 12.24
C GLY A 37 10.16 -2.58 11.31
N ARG A 38 10.62 -3.73 11.83
CA ARG A 38 11.29 -4.77 11.04
C ARG A 38 10.38 -5.37 9.96
N TYR A 39 9.09 -5.55 10.27
CA TYR A 39 8.10 -6.17 9.37
C TYR A 39 7.13 -5.16 8.75
N GLU A 40 7.43 -3.86 8.86
CA GLU A 40 6.54 -2.77 8.43
C GLU A 40 6.23 -2.89 6.94
N GLY A 41 7.23 -3.30 6.16
CA GLY A 41 7.08 -3.56 4.74
C GLY A 41 6.09 -4.69 4.43
N GLU A 42 6.17 -5.83 5.12
CA GLU A 42 5.22 -6.93 4.90
C GLU A 42 3.79 -6.57 5.29
N LEU A 43 3.64 -5.84 6.40
CA LEU A 43 2.34 -5.35 6.87
C LEU A 43 1.75 -4.30 5.91
N ALA A 44 2.58 -3.43 5.34
CA ALA A 44 2.18 -2.46 4.34
C ALA A 44 1.80 -3.12 3.00
N ARG A 45 2.57 -4.10 2.50
CA ARG A 45 2.26 -4.87 1.27
C ARG A 45 0.85 -5.46 1.33
N LYS A 46 0.48 -6.12 2.43
CA LYS A 46 -0.85 -6.71 2.58
C LYS A 46 -1.99 -5.69 2.58
N LYS A 47 -1.74 -4.45 3.03
CA LYS A 47 -2.75 -3.37 2.95
C LYS A 47 -2.92 -2.88 1.51
N PHE A 48 -1.84 -2.82 0.75
CA PHE A 48 -1.86 -2.46 -0.66
C PHE A 48 -2.62 -3.44 -1.54
N ASP A 49 -2.26 -4.72 -1.44
CA ASP A 49 -2.90 -5.77 -2.22
C ASP A 49 -4.41 -5.74 -1.99
N LYS A 50 -4.83 -5.57 -0.73
CA LYS A 50 -6.25 -5.43 -0.37
C LYS A 50 -6.93 -4.23 -1.01
N ILE A 51 -6.30 -3.05 -1.05
CA ILE A 51 -6.88 -1.86 -1.68
C ILE A 51 -7.02 -2.06 -3.19
N VAL A 52 -5.97 -2.54 -3.86
CA VAL A 52 -5.98 -2.77 -5.31
C VAL A 52 -7.00 -3.85 -5.69
N ILE A 53 -7.02 -4.97 -4.97
CA ILE A 53 -8.01 -6.04 -5.15
C ILE A 53 -9.43 -5.51 -4.93
N TYR A 54 -9.66 -4.69 -3.89
CA TYR A 54 -10.97 -4.12 -3.62
C TYR A 54 -11.45 -3.22 -4.76
N ILE A 55 -10.58 -2.34 -5.27
CA ILE A 55 -10.87 -1.49 -6.44
C ILE A 55 -11.23 -2.33 -7.66
N GLU A 56 -10.47 -3.40 -7.87
CA GLU A 56 -10.61 -4.26 -9.03
C GLU A 56 -11.90 -5.08 -8.99
N THR A 57 -12.24 -5.62 -7.82
CA THR A 57 -13.27 -6.66 -7.65
C THR A 57 -14.57 -6.16 -7.03
N SER A 58 -14.62 -4.93 -6.50
CA SER A 58 -15.85 -4.42 -5.91
C SER A 58 -16.94 -4.27 -6.97
N LYS A 59 -18.15 -4.75 -6.65
CA LYS A 59 -19.35 -4.62 -7.49
C LYS A 59 -19.96 -3.22 -7.40
N ASP A 60 -19.79 -2.58 -6.26
CA ASP A 60 -20.30 -1.24 -5.99
C ASP A 60 -19.14 -0.31 -5.61
N ASN A 61 -18.82 0.59 -6.52
CA ASN A 61 -17.77 1.59 -6.35
C ASN A 61 -18.33 2.97 -5.98
N SER A 62 -19.64 3.08 -5.72
CA SER A 62 -20.30 4.35 -5.41
C SER A 62 -19.75 5.00 -4.14
N ASN A 63 -19.44 4.19 -3.12
CA ASN A 63 -18.89 4.63 -1.84
C ASN A 63 -17.36 4.73 -1.82
N MET A 64 -16.68 4.44 -2.93
CA MET A 64 -15.23 4.44 -2.94
C MET A 64 -14.66 5.85 -3.05
N VAL A 65 -13.66 6.14 -2.21
CA VAL A 65 -13.01 7.45 -2.17
C VAL A 65 -12.41 7.77 -3.54
N ASN A 66 -12.73 8.96 -4.07
CA ASN A 66 -12.26 9.41 -5.37
C ASN A 66 -10.73 9.58 -5.44
N TYR A 67 -10.08 9.81 -4.30
CA TYR A 67 -8.66 10.05 -4.19
C TYR A 67 -8.08 9.50 -2.89
N ILE A 68 -7.08 8.63 -3.00
CA ILE A 68 -6.30 8.12 -1.88
C ILE A 68 -4.85 8.50 -2.13
N LYS A 69 -4.19 9.08 -1.13
CA LYS A 69 -2.80 9.49 -1.20
C LYS A 69 -2.07 9.07 0.07
N PHE A 70 -0.92 8.44 -0.13
CA PHE A 70 0.03 8.15 0.93
C PHE A 70 1.36 8.80 0.59
N THR A 71 1.93 9.56 1.53
CA THR A 71 3.19 10.30 1.38
C THR A 71 4.15 9.97 2.51
N CYS A 72 5.44 9.96 2.22
CA CYS A 72 6.52 9.83 3.21
C CYS A 72 6.55 8.47 3.93
N TYR A 73 6.17 7.41 3.23
CA TYR A 73 6.26 6.05 3.75
C TYR A 73 7.39 5.31 3.04
N CYS A 74 8.23 4.55 3.76
CA CYS A 74 9.23 3.69 3.13
C CYS A 74 8.60 2.33 2.82
N TRP A 75 7.66 2.31 1.87
CA TRP A 75 6.95 1.08 1.55
C TRP A 75 7.77 0.21 0.62
N PRO A 76 7.77 -1.11 0.79
CA PRO A 76 8.41 -1.96 -0.20
C PRO A 76 7.65 -1.93 -1.52
N THR A 77 8.36 -2.20 -2.60
CA THR A 77 7.74 -2.44 -3.91
C THR A 77 6.73 -3.59 -3.86
N PHE A 78 5.75 -3.51 -4.75
CA PHE A 78 4.71 -4.51 -4.98
C PHE A 78 4.45 -4.64 -6.48
N ASN A 79 3.87 -5.76 -6.88
CA ASN A 79 3.40 -5.95 -8.25
C ASN A 79 1.92 -5.63 -8.32
N LEU A 80 1.51 -4.82 -9.29
CA LEU A 80 0.11 -4.64 -9.61
C LEU A 80 -0.44 -5.90 -10.31
N SER A 81 -1.77 -6.07 -10.31
CA SER A 81 -2.44 -7.12 -11.07
C SER A 81 -2.03 -7.08 -12.55
N GLU A 82 -2.05 -8.22 -13.25
CA GLU A 82 -1.82 -8.27 -14.71
C GLU A 82 -2.79 -7.40 -15.51
N ARG A 83 -3.96 -7.06 -14.94
CA ARG A 83 -4.96 -6.17 -15.54
C ARG A 83 -4.62 -4.68 -15.40
N ALA A 84 -3.59 -4.34 -14.63
CA ALA A 84 -3.12 -2.96 -14.52
C ALA A 84 -2.30 -2.63 -15.76
N GLU A 85 -2.81 -1.70 -16.56
CA GLU A 85 -2.17 -1.22 -17.77
C GLU A 85 -1.07 -0.23 -17.38
N PHE A 86 0.17 -0.53 -17.76
CA PHE A 86 1.28 0.40 -17.62
C PHE A 86 1.12 1.55 -18.61
N ILE A 87 1.13 2.79 -18.10
CA ILE A 87 0.97 3.98 -18.93
C ILE A 87 2.33 4.60 -19.24
N ARG A 88 3.11 4.90 -18.20
CA ARG A 88 4.42 5.53 -18.35
C ARG A 88 5.25 5.42 -17.08
N ARG A 89 6.56 5.56 -17.25
CA ARG A 89 7.54 5.72 -16.18
C ARG A 89 8.45 6.88 -16.51
N GLU A 90 8.66 7.73 -15.51
CA GLU A 90 9.45 8.96 -15.65
C GLU A 90 10.53 8.99 -14.57
N GLN A 91 11.74 9.38 -14.96
CA GLN A 91 12.77 9.71 -14.00
C GLN A 91 12.42 11.02 -13.31
N SER A 92 12.53 11.04 -11.99
CA SER A 92 12.25 12.19 -11.16
C SER A 92 13.28 12.31 -10.05
N PHE A 93 13.15 13.33 -9.21
CA PHE A 93 13.97 13.49 -8.02
C PHE A 93 13.08 13.72 -6.80
N TYR A 94 13.31 12.92 -5.75
CA TYR A 94 12.76 13.20 -4.43
C TYR A 94 13.82 13.98 -3.64
N GLY A 95 13.79 15.31 -3.77
CA GLY A 95 14.88 16.16 -3.31
C GLY A 95 16.13 15.96 -4.16
N LEU A 96 17.20 15.42 -3.59
CA LEU A 96 18.44 15.09 -4.29
C LEU A 96 18.56 13.60 -4.67
N ILE A 97 17.56 12.79 -4.32
CA ILE A 97 17.58 11.35 -4.53
C ILE A 97 16.96 11.02 -5.89
N PRO A 98 17.69 10.34 -6.80
CA PRO A 98 17.10 9.83 -8.04
C PRO A 98 15.93 8.90 -7.74
N SER A 99 14.82 9.13 -8.42
CA SER A 99 13.57 8.44 -8.16
C SER A 99 12.87 8.08 -9.47
N MET A 100 11.99 7.09 -9.45
CA MET A 100 11.19 6.68 -10.59
C MET A 100 9.73 6.83 -10.27
N PHE A 101 9.03 7.63 -11.08
CA PHE A 101 7.59 7.82 -10.95
C PHE A 101 6.88 6.95 -12.00
N SER A 102 6.14 5.95 -11.55
CA SER A 102 5.41 5.03 -12.43
C SER A 102 3.91 5.33 -12.37
N HIS A 103 3.26 5.23 -13.53
CA HIS A 103 1.82 5.43 -13.68
C HIS A 103 1.18 4.23 -14.36
N TYR A 104 0.05 3.82 -13.80
CA TYR A 104 -0.77 2.71 -14.25
C TYR A 104 -2.23 3.13 -14.31
N GLN A 105 -3.00 2.38 -15.09
CA GLN A 105 -4.43 2.45 -15.13
C GLN A 105 -5.02 1.08 -14.81
N LEU A 106 -6.06 1.05 -13.97
CA LEU A 106 -6.76 -0.18 -13.63
C LEU A 106 -8.26 0.00 -13.87
N SER A 107 -8.86 -0.98 -14.54
CA SER A 107 -10.30 -1.01 -14.81
C SER A 107 -10.97 -2.05 -13.92
N ASN A 108 -12.11 -1.70 -13.32
CA ASN A 108 -12.89 -2.63 -12.51
C ASN A 108 -13.41 -3.81 -13.36
N ILE A 109 -13.41 -5.03 -12.81
CA ILE A 109 -13.84 -6.24 -13.55
C ILE A 109 -15.34 -6.24 -13.88
N HIS A 110 -16.17 -5.66 -13.01
CA HIS A 110 -17.61 -5.68 -13.13
C HIS A 110 -18.14 -4.47 -13.91
N ASN A 111 -17.42 -3.35 -13.90
CA ASN A 111 -17.77 -2.15 -14.65
C ASN A 111 -16.54 -1.49 -15.28
N PRO A 112 -16.17 -1.86 -16.51
CA PRO A 112 -14.99 -1.32 -17.21
C PRO A 112 -15.02 0.20 -17.46
N LYS A 113 -16.19 0.85 -17.33
CA LYS A 113 -16.30 2.31 -17.40
C LYS A 113 -15.71 3.00 -16.16
N VAL A 114 -15.62 2.29 -15.03
CA VAL A 114 -15.00 2.80 -13.82
C VAL A 114 -13.51 2.47 -13.88
N LYS A 115 -12.70 3.53 -13.99
CA LYS A 115 -11.24 3.46 -14.13
C LYS A 115 -10.55 4.17 -12.98
N PHE A 116 -9.38 3.66 -12.64
CA PHE A 116 -8.51 4.22 -11.62
C PHE A 116 -7.13 4.47 -12.21
N SER A 117 -6.59 5.65 -11.94
CA SER A 117 -5.18 5.92 -12.09
C SER A 117 -4.48 5.52 -10.79
N ILE A 118 -3.42 4.74 -10.93
CA ILE A 118 -2.53 4.37 -9.83
C ILE A 118 -1.16 4.93 -10.16
N SER A 119 -0.55 5.68 -9.25
CA SER A 119 0.80 6.19 -9.45
C SER A 119 1.63 6.07 -8.18
N TYR A 120 2.93 5.85 -8.36
CA TYR A 120 3.85 5.78 -7.22
C TYR A 120 5.26 6.22 -7.56
N LEU A 121 5.94 6.74 -6.54
CA LEU A 121 7.32 7.17 -6.56
C LEU A 121 8.19 6.15 -5.86
N GLU A 122 9.15 5.59 -6.58
CA GLU A 122 10.09 4.60 -6.08
C GLU A 122 11.51 5.20 -5.98
N CYS A 123 12.17 5.03 -4.83
CA CYS A 123 13.60 5.28 -4.64
C CYS A 123 14.20 4.07 -3.91
N TYR A 124 15.35 3.56 -4.38
CA TYR A 124 16.06 2.44 -3.73
C TYR A 124 15.13 1.26 -3.38
N GLU A 125 14.29 0.83 -4.34
CA GLU A 125 13.34 -0.28 -4.18
C GLU A 125 12.25 -0.05 -3.11
N LEU A 126 12.05 1.21 -2.71
CA LEU A 126 11.01 1.63 -1.77
C LEU A 126 10.10 2.68 -2.40
N ILE A 127 8.80 2.53 -2.20
CA ILE A 127 7.76 3.45 -2.62
C ILE A 127 7.55 4.51 -1.55
N TYR A 128 7.90 5.76 -1.87
CA TYR A 128 7.81 6.94 -0.99
C TYR A 128 6.48 7.68 -1.09
N ARG A 129 5.82 7.52 -2.23
CA ARG A 129 4.55 8.17 -2.54
C ARG A 129 3.71 7.19 -3.33
N PHE A 130 2.44 7.07 -2.98
CA PHE A 130 1.49 6.28 -3.73
C PHE A 130 0.15 6.99 -3.77
N GLU A 131 -0.47 6.98 -4.94
CA GLU A 131 -1.75 7.62 -5.19
C GLU A 131 -2.68 6.70 -5.97
N ILE A 132 -3.95 6.75 -5.62
CA ILE A 132 -5.04 6.19 -6.40
C ILE A 132 -6.04 7.30 -6.64
N ARG A 133 -6.41 7.50 -7.91
CA ARG A 133 -7.43 8.46 -8.30
C ARG A 133 -8.46 7.78 -9.19
N ARG A 134 -9.74 7.92 -8.84
CA ARG A 134 -10.83 7.54 -9.72
C ARG A 134 -10.92 8.52 -10.90
N MET A 135 -11.10 8.00 -12.12
CA MET A 135 -11.13 8.79 -13.35
C MET A 135 -12.55 9.09 -13.85
N SER A 136 -13.54 8.25 -13.47
CA SER A 136 -14.98 8.45 -13.68
C SER A 136 -15.79 7.41 -12.91
#